data_AF-B6E6K8-F1
#
_entry.id   AF-B6E6K8-F1
#
_cell.length_a   1.000
_cell.length_b   1.000
_cell.length_c   1.000
_cell.angle_alpha   90.00
_cell.angle_beta   90.00
_cell.angle_gamma   90.00
#
_symmetry.space_group_name_H-M   'P 1'
#
loop_
_entity.id
_entity.type
_entity.pdbx_description
1 polymer ?
#
loop_
_entity_poly.entity_id
_entity_poly.type
_entity_poly.pdbx_seq_one_letter_code
_entity_poly.pdbx_strand_id
1 'polypeptide(L)'
;LVKGIEYHTSTILAATEGKKAENTQFYGNIDSFIEEVENLCLLGNNVEEKNEYIINNAIFFTGKLSKFREDKRCSQKALTDAMKLYPYFSYQYVEAAIALINNFNGEDFNGNILKMADIKEEGKNKYLPKTYTFDDGKFIVKAGDKVSEEKIQRLYWAAKEVQAQYMRMVQNDKPL
;
A
#
# COMPACT_ATOMS: atom_id res chain seq x y z
N LEU A 1 -2.85 3.75 21.21
CA LEU A 1 -4.23 4.07 21.65
C LEU A 1 -5.26 3.72 20.58
N VAL A 2 -5.23 4.34 19.38
CA VAL A 2 -6.21 4.11 18.29
C VAL A 2 -6.40 2.63 17.94
N LYS A 3 -5.30 1.85 17.85
CA LYS A 3 -5.36 0.39 17.64
C LYS A 3 -6.25 -0.34 18.66
N GLY A 4 -6.18 0.03 19.93
CA GLY A 4 -6.98 -0.59 20.98
C GLY A 4 -8.47 -0.23 20.86
N ILE A 5 -8.76 1.02 20.48
CA ILE A 5 -10.12 1.48 20.20
C ILE A 5 -10.70 0.70 19.02
N GLU A 6 -9.99 0.66 17.89
CA GLU A 6 -10.44 -0.07 16.69
C GLU A 6 -10.64 -1.56 16.98
N TYR A 7 -9.70 -2.19 17.70
CA TYR A 7 -9.83 -3.60 18.09
C TYR A 7 -11.09 -3.83 18.95
N HIS A 8 -11.34 -2.97 19.93
CA HIS A 8 -12.51 -3.08 20.79
C HIS A 8 -13.81 -2.87 20.01
N THR A 9 -13.92 -1.80 19.21
CA THR A 9 -15.14 -1.54 18.43
C THR A 9 -15.40 -2.63 17.40
N SER A 10 -14.36 -3.14 16.74
CA SER A 10 -14.47 -4.28 15.82
C SER A 10 -14.87 -5.58 16.53
N THR A 11 -14.39 -5.81 17.76
CA THR A 11 -14.79 -6.98 18.58
C THR A 11 -16.28 -6.92 18.94
N ILE A 12 -16.76 -5.76 19.38
CA ILE A 12 -18.19 -5.56 19.69
C ILE A 12 -19.04 -5.70 18.43
N LEU A 13 -18.62 -5.13 17.31
CA LEU A 13 -19.31 -5.29 16.02
C LEU A 13 -19.43 -6.77 15.63
N ALA A 14 -18.36 -7.56 15.81
CA ALA A 14 -18.37 -8.99 15.49
C ALA A 14 -19.36 -9.79 16.36
N ALA A 15 -19.60 -9.34 17.60
CA ALA A 15 -20.57 -9.93 18.52
C ALA A 15 -22.01 -9.38 18.36
N THR A 16 -22.19 -8.30 17.59
CA THR A 16 -23.49 -7.64 17.41
C THR A 16 -24.34 -8.39 16.38
N GLU A 17 -25.64 -8.52 16.66
CA GLU A 17 -26.60 -9.16 15.77
C GLU A 17 -26.60 -8.50 14.39
N GLY A 18 -26.51 -9.32 13.34
CA GLY A 18 -26.42 -8.85 11.95
C GLY A 18 -25.07 -8.25 11.54
N LYS A 19 -24.12 -8.08 12.48
CA LYS A 19 -22.76 -7.53 12.22
C LYS A 19 -22.78 -6.20 11.48
N LYS A 20 -23.79 -5.38 11.78
CA LYS A 20 -23.99 -4.04 11.22
C LYS A 20 -23.49 -3.00 12.21
N ALA A 21 -22.74 -2.02 11.73
CA ALA A 21 -22.18 -0.97 12.58
C ALA A 21 -23.30 -0.15 13.24
N GLU A 22 -24.38 0.08 12.49
CA GLU A 22 -25.61 0.78 12.88
C GLU A 22 -26.28 0.16 14.12
N ASN A 23 -26.02 -1.11 14.41
CA ASN A 23 -26.55 -1.82 15.57
C ASN A 23 -25.63 -1.71 16.81
N THR A 24 -24.52 -0.96 16.72
CA THR A 24 -23.57 -0.79 17.82
C THR A 24 -23.73 0.59 18.45
N GLN A 25 -23.35 0.71 19.73
CA GLN A 25 -23.34 2.00 20.44
C GLN A 25 -22.38 3.05 19.84
N PHE A 26 -21.50 2.66 18.92
CA PHE A 26 -20.49 3.55 18.35
C PHE A 26 -20.97 4.29 17.12
N TYR A 27 -21.92 3.74 16.37
CA TYR A 27 -22.34 4.31 15.09
C TYR A 27 -22.91 5.72 15.26
N GLY A 28 -22.34 6.69 14.56
CA GLY A 28 -22.67 8.12 14.66
C GLY A 28 -22.22 8.81 15.96
N ASN A 29 -21.90 8.04 17.01
CA ASN A 29 -21.56 8.58 18.33
C ASN A 29 -20.06 8.85 18.53
N ILE A 30 -19.20 8.35 17.64
CA ILE A 30 -17.74 8.57 17.69
C ILE A 30 -17.23 9.41 16.51
N ASP A 31 -18.11 10.10 15.81
CA ASP A 31 -17.78 10.85 14.59
C ASP A 31 -16.69 11.90 14.80
N SER A 32 -16.74 12.68 15.89
CA SER A 32 -15.69 13.66 16.21
C SER A 32 -14.33 13.00 16.45
N PHE A 33 -14.29 11.80 17.02
CA PHE A 33 -13.04 11.06 17.18
C PHE A 33 -12.50 10.59 15.82
N ILE A 34 -13.38 10.12 14.94
CA ILE A 34 -12.98 9.69 13.59
C ILE A 34 -12.50 10.87 12.76
N GLU A 35 -13.15 12.04 12.87
CA GLU A 35 -12.73 13.29 12.23
C GLU A 35 -11.31 13.69 12.64
N GLU A 36 -10.95 13.56 13.91
CA GLU A 36 -9.56 13.81 14.34
C GLU A 36 -8.57 12.82 13.69
N VAL A 37 -8.94 11.54 13.56
CA VAL A 37 -8.11 10.55 12.86
C VAL A 37 -7.99 10.88 11.36
N GLU A 38 -9.05 11.38 10.74
CA GLU A 38 -9.05 11.84 9.35
C GLU A 38 -8.15 13.06 9.16
N ASN A 39 -8.20 14.04 10.07
CA ASN A 39 -7.34 15.23 10.04
C ASN A 39 -5.85 14.85 10.12
N LEU A 40 -5.50 13.80 10.88
CA LEU A 40 -4.13 13.28 10.93
C LEU A 40 -3.65 12.71 9.58
N CYS A 41 -4.56 12.24 8.72
CA CYS A 41 -4.20 11.80 7.36
C CYS A 41 -3.74 12.95 6.47
N LEU A 42 -4.05 14.20 6.84
CA LEU A 42 -3.86 15.39 6.01
C LEU A 42 -2.73 16.29 6.52
N LEU A 43 -1.90 15.78 7.44
CA LEU A 43 -0.79 16.56 8.01
C LEU A 43 0.30 16.91 6.98
N GLY A 44 0.40 16.17 5.87
CA GLY A 44 1.38 16.45 4.81
C GLY A 44 2.81 16.55 5.35
N ASN A 45 3.51 17.63 5.01
CA ASN A 45 4.89 17.91 5.45
C ASN A 45 4.98 18.46 6.89
N ASN A 46 3.87 18.52 7.64
CA ASN A 46 3.87 19.00 9.02
C ASN A 46 4.35 17.95 10.03
N VAL A 47 4.92 16.83 9.57
CA VAL A 47 5.56 15.82 10.41
C VAL A 47 7.00 15.60 9.98
N GLU A 48 7.86 15.36 10.97
CA GLU A 48 9.24 14.92 10.73
C GLU A 48 9.24 13.49 10.19
N GLU A 49 10.26 13.13 9.40
CA GLU A 49 10.39 11.79 8.77
C GLU A 49 10.24 10.64 9.79
N LYS A 50 10.86 10.75 10.97
CA LYS A 50 10.74 9.74 12.04
C LYS A 50 9.32 9.57 12.58
N ASN A 51 8.43 10.53 12.33
CA ASN A 51 7.04 10.56 12.78
C ASN A 51 6.04 10.31 11.65
N GLU A 52 6.52 10.08 10.42
CA GLU A 52 5.68 9.87 9.24
C GLU A 52 4.74 8.66 9.41
N TYR A 53 5.14 7.66 10.22
CA TYR A 53 4.31 6.51 10.58
C TYR A 53 2.95 6.89 11.20
N ILE A 54 2.83 8.08 11.79
CA ILE A 54 1.56 8.57 12.35
C ILE A 54 0.54 8.75 11.22
N ILE A 55 0.95 9.28 10.07
CA ILE A 55 0.08 9.44 8.90
C ILE A 55 -0.38 8.09 8.40
N ASN A 56 0.52 7.11 8.25
CA ASN A 56 0.14 5.78 7.76
C ASN A 56 -0.86 5.09 8.70
N ASN A 57 -0.66 5.21 10.02
CA ASN A 57 -1.63 4.71 10.99
C ASN A 57 -2.97 5.45 10.88
N ALA A 58 -2.96 6.77 10.74
CA ALA A 58 -4.18 7.57 10.57
C ALA A 58 -4.96 7.13 9.33
N ILE A 59 -4.28 6.94 8.19
CA ILE A 59 -4.88 6.45 6.94
C ILE A 59 -5.51 5.07 7.15
N PHE A 60 -4.75 4.13 7.74
CA PHE A 60 -5.24 2.79 8.02
C PHE A 60 -6.50 2.80 8.92
N PHE A 61 -6.45 3.56 10.01
CA PHE A 61 -7.56 3.63 10.97
C PHE A 61 -8.75 4.44 10.46
N THR A 62 -8.54 5.45 9.62
CA THR A 62 -9.63 6.16 8.92
C THR A 62 -10.45 5.19 8.09
N GLY A 63 -9.78 4.35 7.29
CA GLY A 63 -10.44 3.29 6.53
C GLY A 63 -11.22 2.33 7.44
N LYS A 64 -10.59 1.82 8.50
CA LYS A 64 -11.22 0.85 9.41
C LYS A 64 -12.40 1.45 10.18
N LEU A 65 -12.28 2.64 10.71
CA LEU A 65 -13.28 3.27 11.56
C LEU A 65 -14.45 3.84 10.78
N SER A 66 -14.27 4.12 9.47
CA SER A 66 -15.33 4.64 8.59
C SER A 66 -16.64 3.85 8.65
N LYS A 67 -16.61 2.56 8.95
CA LYS A 67 -17.82 1.74 9.09
C LYS A 67 -18.78 2.26 10.17
N PHE A 68 -18.27 2.97 11.17
CA PHE A 68 -19.01 3.55 12.28
C PHE A 68 -19.42 5.02 12.07
N ARG A 69 -18.96 5.67 10.99
CA ARG A 69 -19.40 7.02 10.62
C ARG A 69 -20.87 7.01 10.21
N GLU A 70 -21.60 8.06 10.59
CA GLU A 70 -22.93 8.32 10.04
C GLU A 70 -22.84 8.64 8.54
N ASP A 71 -21.94 9.56 8.16
CA ASP A 71 -21.57 9.79 6.76
C ASP A 71 -20.16 9.24 6.46
N LYS A 72 -20.12 8.04 5.88
CA LYS A 72 -18.86 7.38 5.48
C LYS A 72 -18.11 8.14 4.39
N ARG A 73 -18.78 9.03 3.65
CA ARG A 73 -18.14 9.82 2.58
C ARG A 73 -17.11 10.79 3.13
N CYS A 74 -17.21 11.20 4.40
CA CYS A 74 -16.19 12.03 5.04
C CYS A 74 -14.83 11.30 5.10
N SER A 75 -14.81 10.06 5.58
CA SER A 75 -13.60 9.23 5.60
C SER A 75 -13.10 8.91 4.18
N GLN A 76 -14.01 8.63 3.25
CA GLN A 76 -13.65 8.42 1.83
C GLN A 76 -12.96 9.66 1.23
N LYS A 77 -13.48 10.85 1.54
CA LYS A 77 -12.89 12.13 1.15
C LYS A 77 -11.51 12.32 1.74
N ALA A 78 -11.33 12.10 3.04
CA ALA A 78 -10.04 12.24 3.71
C ALA A 78 -8.97 11.33 3.07
N LEU A 79 -9.31 10.07 2.77
CA LEU A 79 -8.41 9.14 2.07
C LEU A 79 -8.10 9.58 0.64
N THR A 80 -9.11 10.08 -0.09
CA THR A 80 -8.94 10.62 -1.45
C THR A 80 -8.03 11.84 -1.45
N ASP A 81 -8.18 12.72 -0.46
CA ASP A 81 -7.36 13.91 -0.31
C ASP A 81 -5.93 13.55 0.12
N ALA A 82 -5.74 12.52 0.96
CA ALA A 82 -4.42 11.98 1.26
C ALA A 82 -3.69 11.48 0.00
N MET A 83 -4.38 10.77 -0.90
CA MET A 83 -3.80 10.36 -2.19
C MET A 83 -3.37 11.54 -3.08
N LYS A 84 -4.06 12.68 -2.98
CA LYS A 84 -3.68 13.91 -3.71
C LYS A 84 -2.52 14.64 -3.04
N LEU A 85 -2.45 14.58 -1.72
CA LEU A 85 -1.48 15.28 -0.90
C LEU A 85 -0.09 14.63 -0.97
N TYR A 86 -0.01 13.31 -0.90
CA TYR A 86 1.26 12.59 -0.86
C TYR A 86 1.79 12.26 -2.26
N PRO A 87 3.13 12.22 -2.45
CA PRO A 87 3.70 11.91 -3.76
C PRO A 87 3.16 10.61 -4.33
N TYR A 88 2.83 10.60 -5.62
CA TYR A 88 2.31 9.42 -6.30
C TYR A 88 3.20 8.19 -6.05
N PHE A 89 2.60 7.08 -5.60
CA PHE A 89 3.27 5.85 -5.16
C PHE A 89 4.18 5.94 -3.92
N SER A 90 4.17 7.04 -3.16
CA SER A 90 4.73 7.01 -1.81
C SER A 90 3.99 5.99 -0.94
N TYR A 91 4.55 5.66 0.22
CA TYR A 91 3.92 4.72 1.13
C TYR A 91 2.52 5.17 1.54
N GLN A 92 2.33 6.45 1.85
CA GLN A 92 1.03 7.03 2.23
C GLN A 92 0.04 7.02 1.07
N TYR A 93 0.49 7.31 -0.16
CA TYR A 93 -0.36 7.21 -1.34
C TYR A 93 -0.91 5.78 -1.49
N VAL A 94 -0.03 4.79 -1.41
CA VAL A 94 -0.42 3.38 -1.55
C VAL A 94 -1.30 2.94 -0.39
N GLU A 95 -0.99 3.32 0.85
CA GLU A 95 -1.80 3.00 2.03
C GLU A 95 -3.23 3.57 1.90
N ALA A 96 -3.37 4.81 1.40
CA ALA A 96 -4.67 5.43 1.20
C ALA A 96 -5.47 4.74 0.09
N ALA A 97 -4.82 4.37 -1.01
CA ALA A 97 -5.45 3.60 -2.07
C ALA A 97 -5.91 2.22 -1.58
N ILE A 98 -5.09 1.54 -0.75
CA ILE A 98 -5.46 0.27 -0.12
C ILE A 98 -6.64 0.45 0.83
N ALA A 99 -6.67 1.54 1.62
CA ALA A 99 -7.79 1.84 2.51
C ALA A 99 -9.09 2.07 1.72
N LEU A 100 -9.05 2.77 0.58
CA LEU A 100 -10.20 2.92 -0.32
C LEU A 100 -10.66 1.58 -0.91
N ILE A 101 -9.72 0.77 -1.40
CA ILE A 101 -10.02 -0.58 -1.93
C ILE A 101 -10.73 -1.45 -0.89
N ASN A 102 -10.22 -1.48 0.34
CA ASN A 102 -10.72 -2.39 1.36
C ASN A 102 -12.00 -1.93 2.04
N ASN A 103 -12.26 -0.63 2.12
CA ASN A 103 -13.36 -0.09 2.92
C ASN A 103 -14.43 0.66 2.10
N PHE A 104 -14.15 0.97 0.83
CA PHE A 104 -15.01 1.74 -0.06
C PHE A 104 -15.12 1.10 -1.46
N ASN A 105 -14.93 -0.22 -1.57
CA ASN A 105 -14.97 -0.97 -2.83
C ASN A 105 -14.02 -0.43 -3.92
N GLY A 106 -12.96 0.28 -3.52
CA GLY A 106 -12.01 0.92 -4.45
C GLY A 106 -12.49 2.25 -5.00
N GLU A 107 -13.69 2.71 -4.68
CA GLU A 107 -14.20 4.00 -5.16
C GLU A 107 -13.57 5.14 -4.34
N ASP A 108 -12.98 6.12 -5.03
CA ASP A 108 -12.56 7.39 -4.43
C ASP A 108 -13.75 8.34 -4.27
N PHE A 109 -13.55 9.48 -3.59
CA PHE A 109 -14.63 10.44 -3.35
C PHE A 109 -15.21 11.07 -4.64
N ASN A 110 -14.46 11.04 -5.75
CA ASN A 110 -14.87 11.58 -7.04
C ASN A 110 -15.56 10.53 -7.94
N GLY A 111 -15.69 9.28 -7.48
CA GLY A 111 -16.27 8.16 -8.23
C GLY A 111 -15.28 7.38 -9.09
N ASN A 112 -13.96 7.62 -8.97
CA ASN A 112 -12.96 6.83 -9.68
C ASN A 112 -12.76 5.47 -8.99
N ILE A 113 -12.65 4.40 -9.79
CA ILE A 113 -12.45 3.04 -9.26
C ILE A 113 -10.97 2.67 -9.29
N LEU A 114 -10.39 2.50 -8.09
CA LEU A 114 -9.05 1.99 -7.86
C LEU A 114 -9.04 0.46 -7.83
N LYS A 115 -8.05 -0.15 -8.48
CA LYS A 115 -7.85 -1.59 -8.45
C LYS A 115 -6.44 -1.92 -7.98
N MET A 116 -6.34 -2.91 -7.10
CA MET A 116 -5.06 -3.39 -6.58
C MET A 116 -4.11 -3.88 -7.68
N ALA A 117 -4.64 -4.47 -8.75
CA ALA A 117 -3.84 -4.93 -9.89
C ALA A 117 -3.15 -3.75 -10.59
N ASP A 118 -3.90 -2.69 -10.86
CA ASP A 118 -3.40 -1.49 -11.56
C ASP A 118 -2.34 -0.78 -10.72
N ILE A 119 -2.61 -0.58 -9.42
CA ILE A 119 -1.64 -0.03 -8.46
C ILE A 119 -0.33 -0.82 -8.46
N LYS A 120 -0.40 -2.16 -8.46
CA LYS A 120 0.80 -3.01 -8.48
C LYS A 120 1.58 -2.88 -9.79
N GLU A 121 0.91 -2.90 -10.93
CA GLU A 121 1.58 -2.81 -12.24
C GLU A 121 2.16 -1.42 -12.49
N GLU A 122 1.40 -0.36 -12.24
CA GLU A 122 1.89 1.02 -12.34
C GLU A 122 3.03 1.29 -11.35
N GLY A 123 2.95 0.75 -10.12
CA GLY A 123 4.01 0.85 -9.13
C GLY A 123 5.30 0.17 -9.58
N LYS A 124 5.21 -1.04 -10.16
CA LYS A 124 6.37 -1.71 -10.77
C LYS A 124 6.95 -0.87 -11.91
N ASN A 125 6.11 -0.32 -12.79
CA ASN A 125 6.59 0.49 -13.92
C ASN A 125 7.28 1.78 -13.46
N LYS A 126 6.79 2.40 -12.40
CA LYS A 126 7.41 3.60 -11.82
C LYS A 126 8.77 3.31 -11.19
N TYR A 127 8.87 2.24 -10.38
CA TYR A 127 10.08 1.94 -9.62
C TYR A 127 11.09 1.08 -10.39
N LEU A 128 10.66 0.36 -11.42
CA LEU A 128 11.48 -0.51 -12.25
C LEU A 128 11.31 -0.19 -13.76
N PRO A 129 11.55 1.07 -14.18
CA PRO A 129 11.28 1.49 -15.55
C PRO A 129 12.22 0.89 -16.59
N LYS A 130 13.42 0.43 -16.19
CA LYS A 130 14.42 -0.11 -17.12
C LYS A 130 14.36 -1.63 -17.16
N THR A 131 14.42 -2.20 -18.36
CA THR A 131 14.50 -3.65 -18.58
C THR A 131 15.74 -3.97 -19.41
N TYR A 132 16.58 -4.88 -18.90
CA TYR A 132 17.77 -5.39 -19.56
C TYR A 132 17.59 -6.88 -19.83
N THR A 133 17.93 -7.32 -21.03
CA THR A 133 17.69 -8.70 -21.48
C THR A 133 18.97 -9.29 -22.02
N PHE A 134 19.30 -10.51 -21.57
CA PHE A 134 20.46 -11.29 -21.98
C PHE A 134 19.99 -12.71 -22.36
N ASP A 135 20.89 -13.47 -23.00
CA ASP A 135 20.66 -14.88 -23.37
C ASP A 135 19.32 -15.12 -24.11
N ASP A 136 19.03 -14.32 -25.14
CA ASP A 136 17.79 -14.42 -25.94
C ASP A 136 16.50 -14.38 -25.10
N GLY A 137 16.47 -13.57 -24.04
CA GLY A 137 15.29 -13.46 -23.17
C GLY A 137 15.30 -14.38 -21.95
N LYS A 138 16.32 -15.24 -21.80
CA LYS A 138 16.40 -16.18 -20.68
C LYS A 138 16.89 -15.55 -19.38
N PHE A 139 17.55 -14.39 -19.46
CA PHE A 139 17.98 -13.63 -18.29
C PHE A 139 17.50 -12.18 -18.41
N ILE A 140 16.52 -11.80 -17.57
CA ILE A 140 15.87 -10.49 -17.61
C ILE A 140 16.07 -9.78 -16.28
N VAL A 141 16.54 -8.54 -16.31
CA VAL A 141 16.67 -7.67 -15.14
C VAL A 141 15.77 -6.46 -15.32
N LYS A 142 14.81 -6.28 -14.42
CA LYS A 142 14.04 -5.03 -14.28
C LYS A 142 14.65 -4.20 -13.16
N ALA A 143 14.95 -2.93 -13.42
CA ALA A 143 15.70 -2.09 -12.49
C ALA A 143 15.21 -0.64 -12.45
N GLY A 144 15.53 0.02 -11.35
CA GLY A 144 15.35 1.46 -11.18
C GLY A 144 16.16 2.27 -12.19
N ASP A 145 15.70 3.48 -12.47
CA ASP A 145 16.35 4.44 -13.37
C ASP A 145 17.78 4.82 -12.94
N LYS A 146 18.02 4.86 -11.62
CA LYS A 146 19.31 5.19 -10.99
C LYS A 146 20.32 4.03 -10.94
N VAL A 147 19.96 2.83 -11.39
CA VAL A 147 20.90 1.71 -11.47
C VAL A 147 21.74 1.85 -12.74
N SER A 148 23.08 1.84 -12.59
CA SER A 148 24.00 1.96 -13.74
C SER A 148 24.00 0.68 -14.59
N GLU A 149 24.15 0.86 -15.91
CA GLU A 149 24.23 -0.25 -16.86
C GLU A 149 25.45 -1.14 -16.61
N GLU A 150 26.59 -0.54 -16.24
CA GLU A 150 27.80 -1.26 -15.84
C GLU A 150 27.52 -2.25 -14.70
N LYS A 151 26.72 -1.84 -13.71
CA LYS A 151 26.35 -2.73 -12.59
C LYS A 151 25.51 -3.91 -13.07
N ILE A 152 24.60 -3.68 -14.02
CA ILE A 152 23.79 -4.75 -14.62
C ILE A 152 24.68 -5.75 -15.38
N GLN A 153 25.63 -5.26 -16.18
CA GLN A 153 26.57 -6.13 -16.90
C GLN A 153 27.46 -6.94 -15.96
N ARG A 154 27.97 -6.32 -14.89
CA ARG A 154 28.76 -7.02 -13.87
C ARG A 154 27.96 -8.13 -13.18
N LEU A 155 26.68 -7.87 -12.86
CA LEU A 155 25.79 -8.89 -12.28
C LEU A 155 25.58 -10.06 -13.23
N TYR A 156 25.39 -9.79 -14.52
CA TYR A 156 25.28 -10.85 -15.53
C TYR A 156 26.54 -11.72 -15.59
N TRP A 157 27.73 -11.13 -15.68
CA TRP A 157 28.99 -11.89 -15.74
C TRP A 157 29.27 -12.66 -14.44
N ALA A 158 29.01 -12.05 -13.29
CA ALA A 158 29.13 -12.74 -12.00
C ALA A 158 28.21 -13.97 -11.93
N ALA A 159 26.98 -13.88 -12.47
CA ALA A 159 26.09 -15.03 -12.54
C ALA A 159 26.66 -16.17 -13.40
N LYS A 160 27.34 -15.85 -14.52
CA LYS A 160 28.02 -16.85 -15.37
C LYS A 160 29.19 -17.52 -14.66
N GLU A 161 29.98 -16.76 -13.89
CA GLU A 161 31.07 -17.31 -13.10
C GLU A 161 30.57 -18.31 -12.05
N VAL A 162 29.52 -17.96 -11.31
CA VAL A 162 28.91 -18.86 -10.31
C VAL A 162 28.31 -20.09 -10.99
N GLN A 163 27.58 -19.90 -12.10
CA GLN A 163 27.00 -21.00 -12.87
C GLN A 163 28.05 -22.01 -13.32
N ALA A 164 29.20 -21.53 -13.83
CA ALA A 164 30.29 -22.40 -14.27
C ALA A 164 30.87 -23.24 -13.13
N GLN A 165 31.05 -22.66 -11.93
CA GLN A 165 31.54 -23.43 -10.78
C GLN A 165 30.51 -24.45 -10.28
N TYR A 166 29.23 -24.07 -10.25
CA TYR A 166 28.15 -24.97 -9.86
C TYR A 166 28.05 -26.19 -10.79
N MET A 167 28.09 -25.96 -12.11
CA MET A 167 28.04 -27.03 -13.11
C MET A 167 29.26 -27.97 -13.04
N ARG A 168 30.45 -27.46 -12.71
CA ARG A 168 31.64 -28.32 -12.47
C ARG A 168 31.45 -29.25 -11.28
N MET A 169 30.81 -28.76 -10.22
CA MET A 169 30.57 -29.53 -9.00
C MET A 169 29.46 -30.58 -9.18
N VAL A 170 28.34 -30.18 -9.78
CA VAL A 170 27.14 -31.04 -9.92
C VAL A 170 27.21 -31.94 -11.15
N GLN A 171 28.04 -31.57 -12.14
CA GLN A 171 28.20 -32.29 -13.42
C GLN A 171 26.87 -32.52 -14.17
N ASN A 172 25.90 -31.63 -13.95
CA ASN A 172 24.63 -31.58 -14.65
C ASN A 172 24.28 -30.13 -14.96
N ASP A 173 23.94 -29.85 -16.21
CA ASP A 173 23.53 -28.55 -16.72
C ASP A 173 22.06 -28.53 -17.18
N LYS A 174 21.35 -29.65 -17.04
CA LYS A 174 19.93 -29.77 -17.36
C LYS A 174 19.06 -29.54 -16.12
N PRO A 175 17.93 -28.82 -16.28
CA PRO A 175 16.92 -28.74 -15.22
C PRO A 175 16.47 -30.15 -14.82
N LEU A 176 16.23 -30.34 -13.52
CA LEU A 176 15.62 -31.55 -12.96
C LEU A 176 14.11 -31.59 -13.25
#